data_AF-A0A0N4UY93-F1
#
_entry.id   AF-A0A0N4UY93-F1
#
_cell.length_a   1.000
_cell.length_b   1.000
_cell.length_c   1.000
_cell.angle_alpha   90.00
_cell.angle_beta   90.00
_cell.angle_gamma   90.00
#
_symmetry.space_group_name_H-M   'P 1'
#
loop_
_entity.id
_entity.type
_entity.pdbx_description
1 polymer ?
#
loop_
_entity_poly.entity_id
_entity_poly.type
_entity_poly.pdbx_seq_one_letter_code
_entity_poly.pdbx_strand_id
1 'polypeptide(L)'
;MLQYAHGTDNSIAGSTPHSFDGTESPIPAETDEDVALPPTPTGRCSPRLEVIFFLERFEAYFKRKAAGVDLNLMIKKRRDFENPSMYEQLIEKFHVDELGSNFNPRVFDPHGFSEDCFYDSIGDL
;
A
#
# COMPACT_ATOMS: atom_id res chain seq x y z
N MET A 1 29.62 -0.34 -42.53
CA MET A 1 29.02 0.11 -43.79
C MET A 1 27.94 -0.87 -44.20
N LEU A 2 26.74 -0.35 -44.50
CA LEU A 2 25.60 -0.95 -45.23
C LEU A 2 24.92 -2.15 -44.53
N GLN A 3 23.77 -2.02 -43.86
CA GLN A 3 22.43 -1.57 -44.28
C GLN A 3 21.82 -2.41 -45.41
N TYR A 4 20.82 -3.23 -45.09
CA TYR A 4 19.75 -3.63 -46.01
C TYR A 4 18.41 -3.69 -45.26
N ALA A 5 17.48 -2.82 -45.66
CA ALA A 5 16.02 -2.89 -45.48
C ALA A 5 15.43 -3.76 -46.64
N HIS A 6 14.18 -4.23 -46.73
CA HIS A 6 12.82 -3.87 -46.29
C HIS A 6 11.98 -5.17 -46.23
N GLY A 7 10.91 -5.27 -45.40
CA GLY A 7 9.48 -5.17 -45.80
C GLY A 7 8.95 -6.49 -46.41
N THR A 8 7.82 -7.10 -46.03
CA THR A 8 6.43 -6.60 -45.82
C THR A 8 5.62 -7.66 -45.06
N ASP A 9 4.90 -7.27 -44.01
CA ASP A 9 3.44 -7.06 -43.96
C ASP A 9 2.63 -8.32 -43.62
N ASN A 10 2.02 -8.32 -42.44
CA ASN A 10 0.75 -9.01 -42.25
C ASN A 10 -0.09 -8.25 -41.22
N SER A 11 -0.88 -7.32 -41.75
CA SER A 11 -2.08 -6.77 -41.15
C SER A 11 -2.99 -7.86 -40.57
N ILE A 12 -3.23 -7.81 -39.26
CA ILE A 12 -4.53 -8.21 -38.69
C ILE A 12 -5.00 -7.04 -37.83
N ALA A 13 -5.84 -6.22 -38.47
CA ALA A 13 -6.70 -5.26 -37.81
C ALA A 13 -7.65 -6.01 -36.87
N GLY A 14 -7.34 -5.96 -35.58
CA GLY A 14 -8.29 -6.21 -34.50
C GLY A 14 -8.42 -4.92 -33.71
N SER A 15 -9.30 -4.03 -34.16
CA SER A 15 -9.66 -2.81 -33.45
C SER A 15 -10.35 -3.21 -32.13
N THR A 16 -9.60 -3.28 -31.04
CA THR A 16 -10.19 -3.21 -29.71
C THR A 16 -10.81 -1.82 -29.58
N PRO A 17 -12.11 -1.69 -29.28
CA PRO A 17 -12.69 -0.39 -28.98
C PRO A 17 -11.91 0.21 -27.82
N HIS A 18 -11.51 1.48 -27.97
CA HIS A 18 -10.93 2.30 -26.93
C HIS A 18 -11.93 2.34 -25.76
N SER A 19 -11.79 1.41 -24.82
CA SER A 19 -12.63 1.34 -23.64
C SER A 19 -11.91 2.08 -22.52
N PHE A 20 -12.61 3.11 -22.03
CA PHE A 20 -12.26 3.98 -20.92
C PHE A 20 -11.14 4.99 -21.22
N ASP A 21 -11.55 6.21 -21.57
CA ASP A 21 -10.75 7.41 -21.40
C ASP A 21 -10.55 7.59 -19.89
N GLY A 22 -9.55 6.89 -19.35
CA GLY A 22 -9.11 7.09 -17.98
C GLY A 22 -8.56 8.51 -17.93
N THR A 23 -9.36 9.44 -17.43
CA THR A 23 -8.84 10.72 -16.94
C THR A 23 -7.63 10.38 -16.08
N GLU A 24 -6.45 10.82 -16.54
CA GLU A 24 -5.19 10.74 -15.81
C GLU A 24 -5.51 11.06 -14.34
N SER A 25 -5.22 10.10 -13.45
CA SER A 25 -5.46 10.29 -12.02
C SER A 25 -4.94 11.67 -11.66
N PRO A 26 -5.77 12.55 -11.04
CA PRO A 26 -5.32 13.88 -10.70
C PRO A 26 -4.00 13.76 -9.95
N ILE A 27 -2.91 14.25 -10.56
CA ILE A 27 -1.62 14.34 -9.88
C ILE A 27 -1.94 15.19 -8.66
N PRO A 28 -1.84 14.65 -7.42
CA PRO A 28 -2.02 15.48 -6.25
C PRO A 28 -1.08 16.66 -6.43
N ALA A 29 -1.55 17.88 -6.16
CA ALA A 29 -0.59 18.93 -5.86
C ALA A 29 0.08 18.47 -4.56
N GLU A 30 1.14 17.67 -4.70
CA GLU A 30 2.06 17.29 -3.64
C GLU A 30 2.53 18.65 -3.12
N THR A 31 1.89 19.18 -2.08
CA THR A 31 2.62 20.07 -1.22
C THR A 31 3.70 19.17 -0.65
N ASP A 32 4.94 19.39 -1.11
CA ASP A 32 6.16 18.82 -0.55
C ASP A 32 6.30 19.30 0.91
N GLU A 33 5.32 18.98 1.76
CA GLU A 33 5.53 18.99 3.19
C GLU A 33 6.45 17.82 3.45
N ASP A 34 7.75 18.11 3.42
CA ASP A 34 8.79 17.23 3.88
C ASP A 34 8.36 16.71 5.25
N VAL A 35 7.90 15.45 5.30
CA VAL A 35 7.56 14.76 6.53
C VAL A 35 8.85 14.60 7.33
N ALA A 36 9.15 15.59 8.16
CA ALA A 36 10.32 15.59 8.99
C ALA A 36 10.08 14.66 10.18
N LEU A 37 11.01 13.73 10.39
CA LEU A 37 11.03 12.95 11.63
C LEU A 37 11.13 13.91 12.83
N PRO A 38 10.42 13.64 13.93
CA PRO A 38 10.58 14.44 15.14
C PRO A 38 12.06 14.45 15.59
N PRO A 39 12.54 15.55 16.17
CA PRO A 39 13.91 15.61 16.64
C PRO A 39 14.17 14.52 17.69
N THR A 40 15.37 13.95 17.67
CA THR A 40 15.77 12.93 18.65
C THR A 40 15.52 13.44 20.06
N PRO A 41 14.89 12.65 20.95
CA PRO A 41 14.64 13.06 22.32
C PRO A 41 15.93 13.44 23.04
N THR A 42 15.88 14.49 23.86
CA THR A 42 17.04 15.02 24.58
C THR A 42 17.35 14.19 25.83
N GLY A 43 18.61 13.82 26.02
CA GLY A 43 19.09 13.09 27.20
C GLY A 43 19.26 11.60 26.97
N ARG A 44 20.03 10.94 27.86
CA ARG A 44 20.12 9.47 27.86
C ARG A 44 18.89 8.90 28.56
N CYS A 45 18.44 7.73 28.12
CA CYS A 45 17.37 7.04 28.82
C CYS A 45 17.91 6.56 30.18
N SER A 46 17.04 6.35 31.17
CA SER A 46 17.53 5.93 32.49
C SER A 46 18.29 4.60 32.36
N PRO A 47 19.47 4.42 33.00
CA PRO A 47 20.26 3.19 32.82
C PRO A 47 19.50 1.90 33.15
N ARG A 48 18.57 1.98 34.11
CA ARG A 48 17.67 0.89 34.48
C ARG A 48 16.72 0.54 33.32
N LEU A 49 16.09 1.53 32.70
CA LEU A 49 15.18 1.31 31.57
C LEU A 49 15.95 0.88 30.32
N GLU A 50 17.13 1.44 30.05
CA GLU A 50 17.98 1.02 28.92
C GLU A 50 18.32 -0.46 29.01
N VAL A 51 18.79 -0.92 30.18
CA VAL A 51 19.16 -2.32 30.40
C VAL A 51 17.94 -3.23 30.36
N ILE A 52 16.86 -2.91 31.09
CA ILE A 52 15.66 -3.75 31.11
C ILE A 52 15.02 -3.81 29.72
N PHE A 53 14.86 -2.68 29.03
CA PHE A 53 14.24 -2.64 27.72
C PHE A 53 15.10 -3.33 26.66
N PHE A 54 16.42 -3.12 26.66
CA PHE A 54 17.30 -3.79 25.70
C PHE A 54 17.31 -5.31 25.88
N LEU A 55 17.44 -5.78 27.13
CA LEU A 55 17.43 -7.22 27.45
C LEU A 55 16.05 -7.85 27.19
N GLU A 56 14.96 -7.21 27.63
CA GLU A 56 13.61 -7.78 27.50
C GLU A 56 13.00 -7.67 26.10
N ARG A 57 13.38 -6.67 25.30
CA ARG A 57 12.71 -6.39 24.02
C ARG A 57 13.58 -6.62 22.81
N PHE A 58 14.90 -6.48 22.89
CA PHE A 58 15.74 -6.46 21.69
C PHE A 58 16.75 -7.59 21.63
N GLU A 59 17.33 -8.00 22.76
CA GLU A 59 18.38 -9.02 22.80
C GLU A 59 17.93 -10.33 22.13
N ALA A 60 16.71 -10.78 22.42
CA ALA A 60 16.14 -11.99 21.82
C ALA A 60 15.98 -11.88 20.29
N TYR A 61 15.59 -10.70 19.79
CA TYR A 61 15.44 -10.47 18.35
C TYR A 61 16.79 -10.41 17.65
N PHE A 62 17.78 -9.74 18.23
CA PHE A 62 19.13 -9.68 17.68
C PHE A 62 19.79 -11.07 17.65
N LYS A 63 19.63 -11.88 18.71
CA LYS A 63 20.10 -13.28 18.73
C LYS A 63 19.45 -14.11 17.63
N ARG A 64 18.12 -13.99 17.42
CA ARG A 64 17.42 -14.69 16.34
C ARG A 64 17.88 -14.24 14.96
N LYS A 65 18.02 -12.93 14.74
CA LYS A 65 18.53 -12.37 13.47
C LYS A 65 19.96 -12.84 13.19
N ALA A 66 20.83 -12.82 14.20
CA ALA A 66 22.21 -13.32 14.10
C ALA A 66 22.26 -14.84 13.82
N ALA A 67 21.30 -15.60 14.33
CA ALA A 67 21.13 -17.02 14.02
C ALA A 67 20.52 -17.30 12.63
N GLY A 68 20.32 -16.26 11.80
CA GLY A 68 19.80 -16.39 10.44
C GLY A 68 18.28 -16.55 10.36
N VAL A 69 17.55 -16.26 11.45
CA VAL A 69 16.08 -16.30 11.45
C VAL A 69 15.54 -15.08 10.70
N ASP A 70 14.98 -15.31 9.51
CA ASP A 70 14.24 -14.30 8.77
C ASP A 70 12.76 -14.32 9.17
N LEU A 71 12.35 -13.32 9.98
CA LEU A 71 10.99 -13.16 10.45
C LEU A 71 9.99 -12.96 9.31
N ASN A 72 10.37 -12.22 8.25
CA ASN A 72 9.49 -11.99 7.10
C ASN A 72 9.20 -13.30 6.38
N LEU A 73 10.24 -14.11 6.18
CA LEU A 73 10.08 -15.44 5.58
C LEU A 73 9.24 -16.36 6.48
N MET A 74 9.42 -16.31 7.81
CA MET A 74 8.60 -17.09 8.75
C MET A 74 7.13 -16.69 8.72
N ILE A 75 6.82 -15.39 8.67
CA ILE A 75 5.44 -14.88 8.58
C ILE A 75 4.81 -15.32 7.25
N LYS A 76 5.53 -15.16 6.13
CA LYS A 76 5.05 -15.56 4.81
C LYS A 76 4.81 -17.07 4.67
N LYS A 77 5.56 -17.91 5.39
CA LYS A 77 5.41 -19.38 5.37
C LYS A 77 4.28 -19.90 6.25
N ARG A 78 3.75 -19.06 7.13
CA ARG A 78 2.71 -19.45 8.08
C ARG A 78 1.34 -19.36 7.42
N ARG A 79 0.70 -20.53 7.27
CA ARG A 79 -0.61 -20.67 6.60
C ARG A 79 -1.75 -19.96 7.34
N ASP A 80 -1.59 -19.69 8.64
CA ASP A 80 -2.47 -18.86 9.45
C ASP A 80 -2.36 -17.36 9.13
N PHE A 81 -1.28 -16.93 8.47
CA PHE A 81 -1.12 -15.60 7.87
C PHE A 81 -1.48 -15.59 6.38
N GLU A 82 -1.70 -16.75 5.77
CA GLU A 82 -2.31 -16.88 4.45
C GLU A 82 -3.82 -17.08 4.62
N ASN A 83 -4.55 -16.00 4.88
CA ASN A 83 -6.01 -16.08 4.81
C ASN A 83 -6.65 -14.74 4.41
N PRO A 84 -7.53 -14.70 3.38
CA PRO A 84 -8.39 -13.55 3.11
C PRO A 84 -9.22 -13.08 4.33
N SER A 85 -9.46 -13.93 5.33
CA SER A 85 -10.21 -13.56 6.55
C SER A 85 -9.40 -12.81 7.61
N MET A 86 -8.07 -12.74 7.52
CA MET A 86 -7.26 -11.93 8.46
C MET A 86 -7.46 -10.43 8.24
N TYR A 87 -7.82 -10.02 7.02
CA TYR A 87 -8.07 -8.61 6.72
C TYR A 87 -9.27 -8.04 7.48
N GLU A 88 -10.37 -8.80 7.59
CA GLU A 88 -11.53 -8.40 8.41
C GLU A 88 -11.12 -8.10 9.86
N GLN A 89 -10.27 -8.95 10.46
CA GLN A 89 -9.78 -8.75 11.82
C GLN A 89 -8.86 -7.53 11.93
N LEU A 90 -8.08 -7.23 10.89
CA LEU A 90 -7.21 -6.05 10.86
C LEU A 90 -8.02 -4.77 10.69
N ILE A 91 -9.03 -4.77 9.82
CA ILE A 91 -9.96 -3.67 9.62
C ILE A 91 -10.69 -3.35 10.94
N GLU A 92 -11.28 -4.37 11.58
CA GLU A 92 -11.99 -4.20 12.86
C GLU A 92 -11.06 -3.68 13.97
N LYS A 93 -9.84 -4.23 14.07
CA LYS A 93 -8.92 -3.91 15.17
C LYS A 93 -8.23 -2.55 15.01
N PHE A 94 -7.93 -2.14 13.78
CA PHE A 94 -7.22 -0.88 13.51
C PHE A 94 -8.14 0.21 12.98
N HIS A 95 -9.45 -0.06 12.87
CA HIS A 95 -10.46 0.86 12.33
C HIS A 95 -10.05 1.42 10.97
N VAL A 96 -9.61 0.51 10.09
CA VAL A 96 -9.19 0.88 8.73
C VAL A 96 -10.44 1.20 7.92
N ASP A 97 -10.44 2.34 7.25
CA ASP A 97 -11.47 2.67 6.26
C ASP A 97 -11.22 1.84 4.99
N GLU A 98 -12.13 0.91 4.70
CA GLU A 98 -12.00 -0.05 3.59
C GLU A 98 -12.05 0.60 2.22
N LEU A 99 -12.83 1.68 2.11
CA LEU A 99 -12.94 2.48 0.89
C LEU A 99 -12.02 3.70 0.94
N GLY A 100 -11.30 3.89 2.04
CA GLY A 100 -10.46 5.06 2.29
C GLY A 100 -9.37 5.23 1.23
N SER A 101 -9.02 6.49 0.99
CA SER A 101 -7.94 6.86 0.08
C SER A 101 -6.89 7.70 0.79
N ASN A 102 -5.64 7.58 0.33
CA ASN A 102 -4.56 8.46 0.76
C ASN A 102 -4.61 9.83 0.06
N PHE A 103 -5.51 10.03 -0.91
CA PHE A 103 -5.69 11.32 -1.56
C PHE A 103 -6.45 12.30 -0.66
N ASN A 104 -6.17 13.60 -0.85
CA ASN A 104 -6.97 14.63 -0.22
C ASN A 104 -8.43 14.51 -0.71
N PRO A 105 -9.45 14.59 0.16
CA PRO A 105 -10.86 14.49 -0.24
C PRO A 105 -11.29 15.49 -1.30
N ARG A 106 -10.60 16.64 -1.40
CA ARG A 106 -10.84 17.63 -2.47
C ARG A 106 -10.44 17.11 -3.86
N VAL A 107 -9.48 16.19 -3.91
CA VAL A 107 -8.96 15.58 -5.14
C VAL A 107 -9.76 14.32 -5.48
N PHE A 108 -9.98 13.47 -4.48
CA PHE A 108 -10.77 12.26 -4.62
C PHE A 108 -11.38 11.89 -3.27
N ASP A 109 -12.71 11.85 -3.23
CA ASP A 109 -13.47 11.40 -2.07
C ASP A 109 -14.12 10.05 -2.38
N PRO A 110 -13.62 8.93 -1.83
CA PRO A 110 -14.22 7.62 -2.01
C PRO A 110 -15.64 7.51 -1.47
N HIS A 111 -16.02 8.39 -0.54
CA HIS A 111 -17.34 8.42 0.08
C HIS A 111 -18.26 9.48 -0.55
N GLY A 112 -17.79 10.17 -1.59
CA GLY A 112 -18.52 11.27 -2.24
C GLY A 112 -19.59 10.84 -3.24
N PHE A 113 -19.77 9.53 -3.47
CA PHE A 113 -20.79 9.02 -4.40
C PHE A 113 -22.20 9.16 -3.81
N SER A 114 -23.09 9.80 -4.56
CA SER A 114 -24.50 9.94 -4.19
C SER A 114 -25.30 8.66 -4.48
N GLU A 115 -26.45 8.49 -3.83
CA GLU A 115 -27.25 7.26 -3.88
C GLU A 115 -27.64 6.85 -5.32
N ASP A 116 -27.87 7.81 -6.20
CA ASP A 116 -28.16 7.65 -7.62
C ASP A 116 -27.01 7.04 -8.44
N CYS A 117 -25.79 7.01 -7.91
CA CYS A 117 -24.64 6.35 -8.54
C CYS A 117 -24.58 4.84 -8.26
N PHE A 118 -25.39 4.33 -7.32
CA PHE A 118 -25.35 2.92 -6.92
C PHE A 118 -26.29 2.07 -7.78
N TYR A 119 -25.94 0.79 -7.95
CA TYR A 119 -26.67 -0.14 -8.80
C TYR A 119 -28.17 -0.20 -8.48
N ASP A 120 -28.51 -0.22 -7.18
CA ASP A 120 -29.89 -0.29 -6.70
C ASP A 120 -30.73 0.89 -7.23
N SER A 121 -30.16 2.10 -7.23
CA SER A 121 -30.85 3.31 -7.68
C SER A 121 -30.90 3.46 -9.21
N ILE A 122 -29.95 2.84 -9.94
CA ILE A 122 -29.95 2.83 -11.40
C ILE A 122 -30.95 1.79 -11.96
N GLY A 123 -31.20 0.70 -11.22
CA GLY A 123 -32.15 -0.34 -11.61
C GLY A 123 -33.63 0.08 -11.53
N ASP A 124 -33.93 1.10 -10.73
CA ASP A 124 -35.30 1.62 -10.49
C ASP A 124 -35.73 2.71 -11.50
N LEU A 125 -34.87 3.02 -12.49
CA LEU A 125 -35.06 4.05 -13.52
C LEU A 125 -35.77 3.54 -14.79
#